data_AF-A0A847WGB2-F1
#
_entry.id   AF-A0A847WGB2-F1
#
_cell.length_a   1.000
_cell.length_b   1.000
_cell.length_c   1.000
_cell.angle_alpha   90.00
_cell.angle_beta   90.00
_cell.angle_gamma   90.00
#
_symmetry.space_group_name_H-M   'P 1'
#
loop_
_entity.id
_entity.type
_entity.pdbx_description
1 polymer ?
#
loop_
_entity_poly.entity_id
_entity_poly.type
_entity_poly.pdbx_seq_one_letter_code
_entity_poly.pdbx_strand_id
1 'polypeptide(L)' 'MIYGRSNINKNTIHIHFNSEHGEIKQLAEFLYSKDYVAREFSLESVTGIQRVTFVFLPGSNFDFKWFKFIQKVLGGS' A
#
# COMPACT_ATOMS: atom_id res chain seq x y z
N MET A 1 -5.47 -3.00 1.96
CA MET A 1 -4.95 -4.38 1.89
C MET A 1 -4.08 -4.54 0.67
N ILE A 2 -2.96 -5.25 0.81
CA ILE A 2 -2.14 -5.74 -0.30
C ILE A 2 -2.02 -7.25 -0.14
N TYR A 3 -2.17 -7.98 -1.24
CA TYR A 3 -1.92 -9.42 -1.31
C TYR A 3 -0.73 -9.69 -2.21
N GLY A 4 0.27 -10.32 -1.62
CA GLY A 4 1.56 -10.56 -2.23
C GLY A 4 2.43 -11.41 -1.31
N ARG A 5 3.69 -11.59 -1.71
CA ARG A 5 4.71 -12.21 -0.86
C ARG A 5 6.02 -11.44 -0.95
N SER A 6 6.76 -11.45 0.15
CA SER A 6 8.04 -10.75 0.30
C SER A 6 9.15 -11.77 0.49
N ASN A 7 10.13 -11.79 -0.42
CA ASN A 7 11.28 -12.70 -0.36
C ASN A 7 12.45 -12.13 0.46
N ILE A 8 12.28 -10.95 1.05
CA ILE A 8 13.24 -10.30 1.95
C ILE A 8 12.57 -9.96 3.29
N ASN A 9 13.39 -9.67 4.30
CA ASN A 9 12.92 -9.37 5.67
C ASN A 9 11.83 -8.29 5.69
N LYS A 10 12.00 -7.22 4.92
CA LYS A 10 11.06 -6.11 4.83
C LYS A 10 11.10 -5.47 3.44
N ASN A 11 9.98 -5.49 2.73
CA ASN A 11 9.76 -4.66 1.54
C ASN A 11 8.99 -3.40 1.94
N THR A 12 9.48 -2.23 1.52
CA THR A 12 8.74 -0.97 1.64
C THR A 12 8.09 -0.65 0.31
N ILE A 13 6.76 -0.58 0.28
CA ILE A 13 5.98 -0.19 -0.89
C ILE A 13 5.59 1.27 -0.70
N HIS A 14 6.06 2.14 -1.59
CA HIS A 14 5.65 3.54 -1.61
C HIS A 14 4.33 3.66 -2.37
N ILE A 15 3.34 4.33 -1.78
CA ILE A 15 2.04 4.57 -2.39
C ILE A 15 1.91 6.07 -2.60
N HIS A 16 1.93 6.49 -3.86
CA HIS A 16 1.80 7.88 -4.25
C HIS A 16 0.38 8.14 -4.73
N PHE A 17 -0.26 9.13 -4.13
CA PHE A 17 -1.55 9.66 -4.56
C PHE A 17 -1.29 11.02 -5.19
N ASN A 18 -1.68 11.18 -6.46
CA ASN A 18 -1.47 12.41 -7.20
C ASN A 18 -2.81 12.93 -7.72
N SER A 19 -3.06 14.22 -7.49
CA SER A 19 -4.20 14.96 -8.02
C SER A 19 -3.77 16.35 -8.50
N GLU A 20 -4.70 17.12 -9.04
CA GLU A 20 -4.47 18.53 -9.41
C GLU A 20 -4.10 19.41 -8.20
N HIS A 21 -4.43 18.96 -6.98
CA HIS A 21 -4.15 19.68 -5.73
C HIS A 21 -2.81 19.30 -5.08
N GLY A 22 -2.05 18.37 -5.66
CA GLY A 22 -0.72 17.98 -5.18
C GLY A 22 -0.50 16.47 -5.07
N GLU A 23 0.63 16.13 -4.45
CA GLU A 23 1.09 14.76 -4.23
C GLU A 23 1.09 14.41 -2.74
N ILE A 24 0.54 13.23 -2.39
CA ILE A 24 0.59 12.64 -1.06
C ILE A 24 1.36 11.31 -1.17
N LYS A 25 2.39 11.13 -0.34
CA LYS A 25 3.20 9.91 -0.29
C LYS A 25 2.98 9.19 1.01
N GLN A 26 2.66 7.91 0.93
CA GLN A 26 2.50 7.04 2.08
C GLN A 26 3.27 5.73 1.90
N LEU A 27 3.49 5.00 2.98
CA LEU A 27 4.31 3.78 2.99
C LEU A 27 3.51 2.58 3.51
N ALA A 28 3.78 1.42 2.92
CA ALA A 28 3.33 0.13 3.44
C ALA A 28 4.55 -0.79 3.63
N GLU A 29 4.82 -1.20 4.87
CA GLU A 29 5.94 -2.09 5.21
C GLU A 29 5.49 -3.56 5.21
N PHE A 30 5.78 -4.29 4.14
CA PHE A 30 5.42 -5.68 3.98
C PHE A 30 6.57 -6.59 4.46
N LEU A 31 6.38 -7.22 5.63
CA LEU A 31 7.34 -8.17 6.18
C LEU A 31 7.41 -9.47 5.37
N TYR A 32 8.56 -10.15 5.48
CA TYR A 32 8.81 -11.47 4.89
C TYR A 32 7.59 -12.40 4.95
N SER A 33 7.37 -13.12 3.86
CA SER A 33 6.37 -14.17 3.76
C SER A 33 6.76 -15.13 2.65
N LYS A 34 6.81 -16.43 2.97
CA LYS A 34 7.07 -17.50 2.00
C LYS A 34 5.90 -17.64 1.01
N ASP A 35 4.68 -17.61 1.55
CA ASP A 35 3.44 -17.75 0.80
C ASP A 35 2.79 -16.40 0.54
N TYR A 36 1.88 -16.35 -0.43
CA TYR A 36 1.07 -15.16 -0.66
C TYR A 36 0.12 -14.93 0.51
N VAL A 37 0.18 -13.74 1.10
CA VAL A 37 -0.66 -13.36 2.24
C VAL A 37 -1.28 -11.99 2.02
N ALA A 38 -2.45 -11.77 2.61
CA ALA A 38 -3.08 -10.46 2.65
C ALA A 38 -2.61 -9.72 3.91
N ARG A 39 -2.17 -8.48 3.75
CA ARG A 39 -1.83 -7.59 4.86
C ARG A 39 -2.61 -6.28 4.78
N GLU A 40 -3.09 -5.82 5.92
CA GLU A 40 -3.68 -4.50 6.09
C GLU A 40 -2.62 -3.49 6.51
N PHE A 41 -2.73 -2.28 5.97
CA PHE A 41 -1.86 -1.16 6.26
C PHE A 41 -2.75 0.04 6.57
N SER A 42 -2.46 0.73 7.65
CA SER A 42 -3.09 2.01 7.95
C SER A 42 -2.51 3.07 7.03
N LEU A 43 -3.40 3.82 6.40
CA LEU A 43 -3.08 4.95 5.55
C LEU A 43 -3.76 6.19 6.12
N GLU A 44 -3.11 7.35 6.00
CA GLU A 44 -3.78 8.64 6.21
C GLU A 44 -4.91 8.80 5.19
N SER A 45 -5.95 9.54 5.59
CA SER A 45 -7.13 9.74 4.74
C SER A 45 -6.75 10.48 3.46
N VAL A 46 -7.16 9.92 2.33
CA VAL A 46 -7.03 10.54 1.01
C VAL A 46 -8.41 10.62 0.38
N THR A 47 -8.77 11.78 -0.15
CA THR A 47 -10.10 12.07 -0.70
C THR A 47 -10.02 12.51 -2.16
N GLY A 48 -11.16 12.49 -2.84
CA GLY A 48 -11.27 12.88 -4.25
C GLY A 48 -10.69 11.85 -5.23
N ILE A 49 -10.60 12.26 -6.50
CA ILE A 49 -10.02 11.44 -7.57
C ILE A 49 -8.50 11.54 -7.50
N GLN A 50 -7.84 10.39 -7.42
CA GLN A 50 -6.39 10.30 -7.28
C GLN A 50 -5.83 9.31 -8.29
N ARG A 51 -4.74 9.69 -8.96
CA ARG A 51 -3.87 8.72 -9.62
C ARG A 51 -3.03 8.03 -8.55
N VAL A 52 -3.28 6.74 -8.34
CA VAL A 52 -2.55 5.91 -7.37
C VAL A 52 -1.39 5.20 -8.07
N THR A 53 -0.18 5.35 -7.55
CA THR A 53 1.02 4.65 -8.05
C THR A 53 1.68 3.87 -6.90
N PHE A 54 1.92 2.58 -7.12
CA PHE A 54 2.74 1.77 -6.22
C PHE A 54 4.17 1.74 -6.76
N VAL A 55 5.13 2.21 -5.96
CA VAL A 55 6.54 2.29 -6.35
C VAL A 55 7.34 1.28 -5.53
N PHE A 56 8.06 0.42 -6.26
CA PHE A 56 9.01 -0.54 -5.73
C PHE A 56 10.42 -0.05 -6.06
N LEU A 57 11.18 0.33 -5.02
CA LEU A 57 12.54 0.85 -5.21
C LEU A 57 13.52 -0.28 -5.55
N PRO A 58 14.69 0.04 -6.14
CA PRO A 58 15.76 -0.93 -6.35
C PRO A 58 16.07 -1.71 -5.06
N GLY A 59 16.21 -3.04 -5.19
CA GLY A 59 16.37 -3.94 -4.05
C GLY A 59 15.06 -4.48 -3.46
N SER A 60 13.90 -3.98 -3.90
CA SER A 60 12.61 -4.62 -3.61
C SER A 60 12.58 -6.01 -4.26
N ASN A 61 12.07 -6.99 -3.50
CA ASN A 61 11.83 -8.35 -3.98
C ASN A 61 10.45 -8.79 -3.49
N PHE A 62 9.43 -8.31 -4.20
CA PHE A 62 8.03 -8.44 -3.83
C PHE A 62 7.20 -8.93 -5.02
N ASP A 63 6.45 -10.01 -4.81
CA ASP A 63 5.48 -10.49 -5.79
C ASP A 63 4.12 -9.86 -5.49
N PHE A 64 3.73 -8.86 -6.27
CA PHE A 64 2.49 -8.09 -6.08
C PHE A 64 1.35 -8.68 -6.91
N LYS A 65 0.28 -9.17 -6.26
CA LYS A 65 -0.86 -9.80 -6.96
C LYS A 65 -2.10 -8.92 -7.01
N TRP A 66 -2.58 -8.42 -5.87
CA TRP A 66 -3.73 -7.50 -5.84
C TRP A 66 -3.68 -6.56 -4.66
N PHE A 67 -4.45 -5.47 -4.75
CA PHE A 67 -4.71 -4.57 -3.63
C PHE A 67 -6.21 -4.25 -3.53
N LYS A 68 -6.62 -3.82 -2.35
CA LYS A 68 -7.97 -3.33 -2.06
C LYS A 68 -7.89 -2.21 -1.04
N PHE A 69 -8.42 -1.04 -1.37
CA PHE A 69 -8.67 0.01 -0.39
C PHE A 69 -9.88 -0.37 0.47
N ILE A 70 -9.78 -0.19 1.78
CA ILE A 70 -10.89 -0.39 2.71
C ILE A 70 -11.23 0.97 3.28
N GLN A 71 -12.47 1.40 3.08
CA GLN A 71 -13.02 2.53 3.82
C GLN A 71 -13.44 2.02 5.20
N LYS A 72 -12.72 2.42 6.25
CA LYS A 72 -13.23 2.25 7.61
C LYS A 72 -14.16 3.41 7.89
N VAL A 73 -15.46 3.15 7.82
CA VAL A 73 -16.45 4.08 8.39
C VAL A 73 -16.23 4.03 9.90
N LEU A 74 -15.72 5.11 10.48
CA LEU A 74 -15.77 5.29 11.92
C LEU A 74 -17.26 5.36 12.26
N GLY A 75 -17.78 4.31 12.90
CA GLY A 75 -19.17 4.28 13.34
C GLY A 75 -19.45 5.54 14.16
N GLY A 76 -20.51 6.26 13.80
CA GLY A 76 -21.03 7.35 14.61
C GLY A 76 -21.34 6.81 15.99
N SER A 77 -20.74 7.44 17.01
CA SER A 77 -21.24 7.43 18.38
C SER A 77 -22.66 7.99 18.44
#